data_AF-A0A7W0XNW4-F1
#
_entry.id   AF-A0A7W0XNW4-F1
#
_cell.length_a   1.000
_cell.length_b   1.000
_cell.length_c   1.000
_cell.angle_alpha   90.00
_cell.angle_beta   90.00
_cell.angle_gamma   90.00
#
_symmetry.space_group_name_H-M   'P 1'
#
loop_
_entity.id
_entity.type
_entity.pdbx_description
1 polymer ?
#
loop_
_entity_poly.entity_id
_entity_poly.type
_entity_poly.pdbx_seq_one_letter_code
_entity_poly.pdbx_strand_id
1 'polypeptide(L)'
;MPQSDSYQALKGLQTAVHRRSAGSAEGVLERIFTQLFTGLVYPQIWEDPDVDMRALELKPHSRMVAIASGGCNILSYLTVDPREIVAVDLNRAHVALTNLKLAAARYLPSYGAFFRFFGGADDHENVAAYHRFIRNHLDQRTRDYWEGRDAFRRRRITMFSRDLYRQGLLGKFIGLSHLVARIYGIDPRRMMLATPLAEQRSYFESELAPLFEKRIVRWATSLKVSLFGLGIPPSQYEALASTGGGNMATVLKQRLERLACGFSLADNYFAWQAFARAYPCEMSGPLPPY
;
A
#
# COMPACT_ATOMS: atom_id res chain seq x y z
N MET A 1 18.55 -19.54 -17.70
CA MET A 1 19.09 -19.35 -16.34
C MET A 1 18.54 -18.07 -15.73
N PRO A 2 17.51 -18.11 -14.85
CA PRO A 2 16.99 -16.93 -14.13
C PRO A 2 17.19 -16.99 -12.59
N GLN A 3 17.96 -17.94 -12.07
CA GLN A 3 18.10 -18.18 -10.62
C GLN A 3 19.05 -17.23 -9.88
N SER A 4 19.95 -16.52 -10.59
CA SER A 4 20.98 -15.66 -9.96
C SER A 4 20.42 -14.35 -9.39
N ASP A 5 19.51 -13.71 -10.10
CA ASP A 5 18.98 -12.41 -9.68
C ASP A 5 18.07 -12.55 -8.45
N SER A 6 17.11 -13.48 -8.47
CA SER A 6 16.19 -13.69 -7.33
C SER A 6 16.93 -14.00 -6.03
N TYR A 7 18.03 -14.73 -6.15
CA TYR A 7 18.94 -14.97 -5.04
C TYR A 7 19.61 -13.67 -4.55
N GLN A 8 20.08 -12.78 -5.44
CA GLN A 8 20.72 -11.52 -5.03
C GLN A 8 19.77 -10.52 -4.35
N ALA A 9 18.52 -10.37 -4.81
CA ALA A 9 17.58 -9.47 -4.12
C ALA A 9 17.11 -10.04 -2.78
N LEU A 10 16.90 -11.36 -2.70
CA LEU A 10 16.66 -12.02 -1.42
C LEU A 10 17.85 -11.82 -0.49
N LYS A 11 19.09 -11.95 -0.99
CA LYS A 11 20.32 -11.70 -0.23
C LYS A 11 20.45 -10.24 0.22
N GLY A 12 20.10 -9.27 -0.64
CA GLY A 12 20.08 -7.84 -0.29
C GLY A 12 19.04 -7.49 0.78
N LEU A 13 17.81 -8.00 0.64
CA LEU A 13 16.78 -7.92 1.68
C LEU A 13 17.25 -8.57 2.98
N GLN A 14 17.83 -9.76 2.88
CA GLN A 14 18.38 -10.49 4.03
C GLN A 14 19.48 -9.68 4.73
N THR A 15 20.43 -9.09 4.02
CA THR A 15 21.49 -8.28 4.61
C THR A 15 20.97 -6.97 5.20
N ALA A 16 19.96 -6.34 4.59
CA ALA A 16 19.38 -5.10 5.08
C ALA A 16 18.50 -5.31 6.34
N VAL A 17 17.80 -6.45 6.41
CA VAL A 17 16.82 -6.76 7.46
C VAL A 17 17.40 -7.61 8.59
N HIS A 18 18.28 -8.58 8.29
CA HIS A 18 18.82 -9.49 9.31
C HIS A 18 19.96 -8.85 10.08
N ARG A 19 19.62 -8.22 11.21
CA ARG A 19 20.61 -7.66 12.14
C ARG A 19 20.94 -8.60 13.29
N ARG A 20 20.12 -9.65 13.52
CA ARG A 20 20.28 -10.58 14.64
C ARG A 20 20.38 -12.05 14.22
N SER A 21 20.93 -12.88 15.11
CA SER A 21 21.20 -14.30 14.85
C SER A 21 19.92 -15.11 14.60
N ALA A 22 20.04 -16.17 13.78
CA ALA A 22 18.92 -17.00 13.34
C ALA A 22 18.16 -17.74 14.45
N GLY A 23 18.82 -17.98 15.58
CA GLY A 23 18.23 -18.69 16.73
C GLY A 23 17.52 -17.78 17.73
N SER A 24 17.53 -16.46 17.53
CA SER A 24 16.83 -15.52 18.42
C SER A 24 15.37 -15.32 17.98
N ALA A 25 14.47 -15.07 18.95
CA ALA A 25 13.06 -14.79 18.65
C ALA A 25 12.90 -13.63 17.65
N GLU A 26 13.74 -12.59 17.76
CA GLU A 26 13.76 -11.46 16.83
C GLU A 26 14.30 -11.84 15.45
N GLY A 27 15.32 -12.70 15.36
CA GLY A 27 15.81 -13.21 14.08
C GLY A 27 14.80 -14.09 13.32
N VAL A 28 13.94 -14.81 14.04
CA VAL A 28 12.81 -15.54 13.43
C VAL A 28 11.76 -14.56 12.89
N LEU A 29 11.44 -13.52 13.65
CA LEU A 29 10.52 -12.45 13.22
C LEU A 29 11.04 -11.70 11.98
N GLU A 30 12.33 -11.37 11.94
CA GLU A 30 12.97 -10.77 10.76
C GLU A 30 12.84 -11.67 9.52
N ARG A 31 12.92 -13.00 9.67
CA ARG A 31 12.77 -13.95 8.54
C ARG A 31 11.33 -14.06 8.06
N ILE A 32 10.37 -14.08 8.98
CA ILE A 32 8.94 -14.02 8.64
C ILE A 32 8.63 -12.71 7.92
N PHE A 33 9.16 -11.58 8.42
CA PHE A 33 9.05 -10.28 7.78
C PHE A 33 9.63 -10.32 6.36
N THR A 34 10.88 -10.79 6.19
CA THR A 34 11.50 -10.91 4.86
C THR A 34 10.66 -11.73 3.91
N GLN A 35 10.12 -12.89 4.35
CA GLN A 35 9.24 -13.71 3.52
C GLN A 35 7.96 -12.98 3.12
N LEU A 36 7.31 -12.28 4.06
CA LEU A 36 6.11 -11.47 3.77
C LEU A 36 6.43 -10.29 2.83
N PHE A 37 7.64 -9.73 2.92
CA PHE A 37 8.13 -8.64 2.09
C PHE A 37 8.65 -9.06 0.70
N THR A 38 8.78 -10.36 0.42
CA THR A 38 9.10 -10.83 -0.95
C THR A 38 7.94 -10.64 -1.93
N GLY A 39 6.71 -10.50 -1.42
CA GLY A 39 5.51 -10.25 -2.20
C GLY A 39 5.18 -8.76 -2.34
N LEU A 40 4.07 -8.47 -3.00
CA LEU A 40 3.50 -7.12 -3.01
C LEU A 40 3.11 -6.74 -1.58
N VAL A 41 3.70 -5.68 -1.01
CA VAL A 41 3.34 -5.20 0.33
C VAL A 41 2.24 -4.16 0.20
N TYR A 42 2.50 -3.11 -0.58
CA TYR A 42 1.62 -1.97 -0.75
C TYR A 42 1.15 -1.86 -2.21
N PRO A 43 -0.16 -2.05 -2.50
CA PRO A 43 -0.72 -1.68 -3.79
C PRO A 43 -0.84 -0.15 -3.96
N GLN A 44 -0.98 0.56 -2.84
CA GLN A 44 -0.93 2.02 -2.70
C GLN A 44 -0.03 2.39 -1.53
N ILE A 45 0.78 3.43 -1.74
CA ILE A 45 1.65 4.04 -0.73
C ILE A 45 0.86 4.99 0.18
N TRP A 46 1.34 5.28 1.40
CA TRP A 46 0.57 6.00 2.44
C TRP A 46 1.20 7.33 2.84
N GLU A 47 2.17 7.78 2.06
CA GLU A 47 2.84 9.06 2.13
C GLU A 47 2.15 10.03 1.18
N ASP A 48 1.76 11.19 1.71
CA ASP A 48 1.05 12.21 0.94
C ASP A 48 2.03 12.94 -0.01
N PRO A 49 1.93 12.72 -1.34
CA PRO A 49 2.86 13.32 -2.29
C PRO A 49 2.72 14.84 -2.36
N ASP A 50 1.56 15.43 -2.03
CA ASP A 50 1.37 16.88 -2.05
C ASP A 50 2.08 17.56 -0.88
N VAL A 51 2.23 16.86 0.24
CA VAL A 51 3.08 17.31 1.35
C VAL A 51 4.54 17.20 0.94
N ASP A 52 4.96 16.07 0.36
CA ASP A 52 6.33 15.84 -0.07
C ASP A 52 6.78 16.89 -1.12
N MET A 53 5.98 17.11 -2.16
CA MET A 53 6.28 18.06 -3.23
C MET A 53 6.37 19.50 -2.73
N ARG A 54 5.53 19.90 -1.76
CA ARG A 54 5.60 21.22 -1.14
C ARG A 54 6.83 21.36 -0.24
N ALA A 55 7.09 20.38 0.63
CA ALA A 55 8.20 20.42 1.56
C ALA A 55 9.56 20.40 0.86
N LEU A 56 9.67 19.66 -0.24
CA LEU A 56 10.88 19.59 -1.06
C LEU A 56 10.98 20.74 -2.07
N GLU A 57 9.94 21.59 -2.16
CA GLU A 57 9.78 22.60 -3.21
C GLU A 57 10.10 22.00 -4.60
N LEU A 58 9.50 20.86 -4.94
CA LEU A 58 9.83 20.14 -6.16
C LEU A 58 9.55 21.02 -7.39
N LYS A 59 10.51 21.09 -8.33
CA LYS A 59 10.46 21.91 -9.55
C LYS A 59 10.98 21.13 -10.76
N PRO A 60 10.77 21.65 -11.99
CA PRO A 60 11.27 20.99 -13.20
C PRO A 60 12.79 20.80 -13.27
N HIS A 61 13.58 21.60 -12.56
CA HIS A 61 15.04 21.43 -12.52
C HIS A 61 15.52 20.40 -11.48
N SER A 62 14.62 19.92 -10.62
CA SER A 62 14.95 19.02 -9.51
C SER A 62 15.40 17.64 -10.01
N ARG A 63 16.38 17.06 -9.32
CA ARG A 63 16.78 15.66 -9.48
C ARG A 63 16.68 15.00 -8.12
N MET A 64 16.00 13.86 -8.04
CA MET A 64 15.76 13.21 -6.76
C MET A 64 15.97 11.70 -6.81
N VAL A 65 16.33 11.13 -5.66
CA VAL A 65 16.28 9.70 -5.41
C VAL A 65 15.08 9.45 -4.52
N ALA A 66 14.24 8.48 -4.88
CA ALA A 66 13.03 8.15 -4.15
C ALA A 66 12.87 6.64 -4.00
N ILE A 67 12.27 6.22 -2.90
CA ILE A 67 11.89 4.81 -2.73
C ILE A 67 10.70 4.53 -3.63
N ALA A 68 10.79 3.51 -4.49
CA ALA A 68 9.78 3.28 -5.52
C ALA A 68 8.42 2.97 -4.90
N SER A 69 8.35 2.11 -3.87
CA SER A 69 7.16 1.89 -3.04
C SER A 69 5.88 1.62 -3.84
N GLY A 70 6.00 0.86 -4.94
CA GLY A 70 4.89 0.55 -5.84
C GLY A 70 4.49 1.69 -6.78
N GLY A 71 5.26 2.77 -6.84
CA GLY A 71 5.28 3.78 -7.88
C GLY A 71 4.31 4.95 -7.69
N CYS A 72 3.43 4.93 -6.67
CA CYS A 72 2.43 5.99 -6.47
C CYS A 72 3.06 7.39 -6.34
N ASN A 73 4.03 7.56 -5.42
CA ASN A 73 4.69 8.85 -5.26
C ASN A 73 5.57 9.19 -6.46
N ILE A 74 6.20 8.20 -7.10
CA ILE A 74 6.97 8.41 -8.34
C ILE A 74 6.09 9.02 -9.43
N LEU A 75 4.91 8.47 -9.70
CA LEU A 75 3.99 9.02 -10.68
C LEU A 75 3.45 10.39 -10.26
N SER A 76 3.19 10.60 -8.96
CA SER A 76 2.75 11.90 -8.45
C SER A 76 3.81 12.97 -8.66
N TYR A 77 5.09 12.68 -8.37
CA TYR A 77 6.20 13.61 -8.57
C TYR A 77 6.43 13.93 -10.05
N LEU A 78 6.16 12.98 -10.95
CA LEU A 78 6.26 13.22 -12.40
C LEU A 78 5.26 14.27 -12.91
N THR A 79 4.17 14.55 -12.17
CA THR A 79 3.21 15.62 -12.53
C THR A 79 3.81 17.02 -12.45
N VAL A 80 4.92 17.18 -11.70
CA VAL A 80 5.68 18.43 -11.57
C VAL A 80 6.80 18.54 -12.64
N ASP A 81 6.94 17.51 -13.49
CA ASP A 81 7.95 17.41 -14.55
C ASP A 81 9.41 17.62 -14.08
N PRO A 82 9.86 16.97 -12.98
CA PRO A 82 11.24 17.10 -12.51
C PRO A 82 12.21 16.52 -13.54
N ARG A 83 13.42 17.10 -13.59
CA ARG A 83 14.48 16.69 -14.52
C ARG A 83 14.81 15.21 -14.44
N GLU A 84 14.80 14.63 -13.24
CA GLU A 84 15.10 13.21 -13.05
C GLU A 84 14.57 12.67 -11.72
N ILE A 85 14.02 11.46 -11.75
CA ILE A 85 13.72 10.66 -10.56
C ILE A 85 14.43 9.31 -10.67
N VAL A 86 15.33 9.03 -9.74
CA VAL A 86 15.94 7.72 -9.58
C VAL A 86 15.13 6.94 -8.54
N ALA A 87 14.22 6.09 -9.01
CA ALA A 87 13.39 5.25 -8.15
C ALA A 87 14.11 3.96 -7.77
N VAL A 88 14.29 3.69 -6.47
CA VAL A 88 14.97 2.51 -5.94
C VAL A 88 14.09 1.74 -4.97
N ASP A 89 14.12 0.41 -4.99
CA ASP A 89 13.39 -0.40 -4.01
C ASP A 89 14.06 -1.77 -3.86
N LEU A 90 14.07 -2.29 -2.63
CA LEU A 90 14.56 -3.64 -2.33
C LEU A 90 13.54 -4.71 -2.73
N ASN A 91 12.25 -4.35 -2.74
CA ASN A 91 11.16 -5.22 -3.11
C ASN A 91 10.90 -5.21 -4.62
N ARG A 92 11.14 -6.37 -5.25
CA ARG A 92 10.90 -6.58 -6.68
C ARG A 92 9.46 -6.36 -7.11
N ALA A 93 8.50 -6.68 -6.23
CA ALA A 93 7.09 -6.45 -6.52
C ALA A 93 6.79 -4.96 -6.69
N HIS A 94 7.40 -4.10 -5.86
CA HIS A 94 7.25 -2.66 -5.94
C HIS A 94 7.91 -2.07 -7.19
N VAL A 95 9.10 -2.55 -7.55
CA VAL A 95 9.77 -2.16 -8.81
C VAL A 95 8.90 -2.58 -10.01
N ALA A 96 8.40 -3.81 -10.02
CA ALA A 96 7.55 -4.31 -11.10
C ALA A 96 6.23 -3.54 -11.21
N LEU A 97 5.63 -3.12 -10.09
CA LEU A 97 4.43 -2.27 -10.09
C LEU A 97 4.71 -0.84 -10.55
N THR A 98 5.87 -0.29 -10.17
CA THR A 98 6.31 1.03 -10.65
C THR A 98 6.49 1.03 -12.17
N ASN A 99 7.22 0.04 -12.71
CA ASN A 99 7.42 -0.10 -14.15
C ASN A 99 6.11 -0.32 -14.90
N LEU A 100 5.20 -1.11 -14.32
CA LEU A 100 3.87 -1.33 -14.90
C LEU A 100 3.06 -0.03 -14.98
N LYS A 101 3.03 0.77 -13.90
CA LYS A 101 2.33 2.06 -13.89
C LYS A 101 2.93 3.05 -14.88
N LEU A 102 4.27 3.15 -14.96
CA LEU A 102 4.95 4.02 -15.92
C LEU A 102 4.66 3.62 -17.38
N ALA A 103 4.71 2.32 -17.70
CA ALA A 103 4.35 1.85 -19.03
C ALA A 103 2.87 2.08 -19.33
N ALA A 104 1.98 1.81 -18.38
CA ALA A 104 0.56 2.03 -18.55
C ALA A 104 0.22 3.50 -18.79
N ALA A 105 0.84 4.44 -18.05
CA ALA A 105 0.63 5.88 -18.23
C ALA A 105 1.05 6.35 -19.63
N ARG A 106 2.03 5.68 -20.27
CA ARG A 106 2.51 6.02 -21.61
C ARG A 106 1.74 5.35 -22.74
N TYR A 107 1.30 4.11 -22.55
CA TYR A 107 0.86 3.25 -23.64
C TYR A 107 -0.62 2.85 -23.58
N LEU A 108 -1.32 3.05 -22.46
CA LEU A 108 -2.77 2.88 -22.46
C LEU A 108 -3.42 3.98 -23.32
N PRO A 109 -4.53 3.64 -24.02
CA PRO A 109 -5.09 4.53 -25.04
C PRO A 109 -5.77 5.78 -24.47
N SER A 110 -6.07 5.81 -23.17
CA SER A 110 -6.75 6.93 -22.52
C SER A 110 -6.56 6.90 -21.00
N TYR A 111 -6.82 8.03 -20.35
CA TYR A 111 -6.90 8.09 -18.89
C TYR A 111 -7.99 7.16 -18.34
N GLY A 112 -9.15 7.04 -18.99
CA GLY A 112 -10.19 6.09 -18.58
C GLY A 112 -9.70 4.65 -18.56
N ALA A 113 -8.86 4.24 -19.53
CA ALA A 113 -8.24 2.92 -19.53
C ALA A 113 -7.21 2.76 -18.38
N PHE A 114 -6.46 3.82 -18.06
CA PHE A 114 -5.55 3.85 -16.92
C PHE A 114 -6.29 3.77 -15.59
N PHE A 115 -7.37 4.53 -15.44
CA PHE A 115 -8.25 4.52 -14.28
C PHE A 115 -8.94 3.16 -14.11
N ARG A 116 -9.46 2.52 -15.16
CA ARG A 116 -9.98 1.14 -15.05
C ARG A 116 -8.90 0.17 -14.56
N PHE A 117 -7.66 0.35 -15.02
CA PHE A 117 -6.54 -0.51 -14.66
C PHE A 117 -6.08 -0.34 -13.22
N PHE A 118 -5.94 0.89 -12.72
CA PHE A 118 -5.43 1.17 -11.37
C PHE A 118 -6.45 1.78 -10.43
N GLY A 119 -7.34 2.66 -10.88
CA GLY A 119 -8.43 3.21 -10.09
C GLY A 119 -9.44 2.13 -9.66
N GLY A 120 -10.09 1.49 -10.64
CA GLY A 120 -11.00 0.37 -10.40
C GLY A 120 -10.26 -0.92 -10.05
N ALA A 121 -9.27 -1.29 -10.87
CA ALA A 121 -8.36 -2.41 -10.64
C ALA A 121 -9.03 -3.78 -10.39
N ASP A 122 -10.27 -3.95 -10.86
CA ASP A 122 -11.09 -5.15 -10.67
C ASP A 122 -11.79 -5.64 -11.96
N ASP A 123 -11.37 -5.13 -13.13
CA ASP A 123 -11.94 -5.50 -14.42
C ASP A 123 -11.12 -6.56 -15.19
N HIS A 124 -11.79 -7.57 -15.75
CA HIS A 124 -11.20 -8.56 -16.65
C HIS A 124 -10.54 -7.94 -17.91
N GLU A 125 -11.05 -6.80 -18.39
CA GLU A 125 -10.47 -6.06 -19.52
C GLU A 125 -9.05 -5.59 -19.21
N ASN A 126 -8.68 -5.42 -17.94
CA ASN A 126 -7.34 -5.01 -17.56
C ASN A 126 -6.28 -6.04 -17.98
N VAL A 127 -6.60 -7.34 -17.94
CA VAL A 127 -5.68 -8.38 -18.41
C VAL A 127 -5.49 -8.30 -19.93
N ALA A 128 -6.56 -8.05 -20.68
CA ALA A 128 -6.48 -7.86 -22.12
C ALA A 128 -5.70 -6.59 -22.48
N ALA A 129 -5.95 -5.48 -21.77
CA ALA A 129 -5.24 -4.22 -21.94
C ALA A 129 -3.74 -4.36 -21.65
N TYR A 130 -3.36 -5.12 -20.62
CA TYR A 130 -1.96 -5.46 -20.36
C TYR A 130 -1.30 -6.13 -21.57
N HIS A 131 -1.93 -7.19 -22.11
CA HIS A 131 -1.36 -7.93 -23.24
C HIS A 131 -1.28 -7.08 -24.52
N ARG A 132 -2.29 -6.25 -24.76
CA ARG A 132 -2.40 -5.44 -25.98
C ARG A 132 -1.50 -4.21 -25.98
N PHE A 133 -1.43 -3.49 -24.86
CA PHE A 133 -0.85 -2.15 -24.82
C PHE A 133 0.40 -2.03 -23.96
N ILE A 134 0.59 -2.89 -22.95
CA ILE A 134 1.64 -2.66 -21.93
C ILE A 134 2.77 -3.67 -22.06
N ARG A 135 2.45 -4.96 -22.22
CA ARG A 135 3.38 -6.09 -22.13
C ARG A 135 4.68 -5.90 -22.92
N ASN A 136 4.58 -5.48 -24.17
CA ASN A 136 5.72 -5.39 -25.08
C ASN A 136 6.64 -4.19 -24.78
N HIS A 137 6.21 -3.27 -23.91
CA HIS A 137 6.98 -2.10 -23.48
C HIS A 137 7.65 -2.28 -22.11
N LEU A 138 7.44 -3.42 -21.46
CA LEU A 138 8.07 -3.74 -20.18
C LEU A 138 9.43 -4.40 -20.40
N ASP A 139 10.34 -4.26 -19.44
CA ASP A 139 11.56 -5.08 -19.42
C ASP A 139 11.23 -6.55 -19.07
N GLN A 140 12.18 -7.46 -19.34
CA GLN A 140 11.96 -8.89 -19.14
C GLN A 140 11.65 -9.23 -17.67
N ARG A 141 12.32 -8.58 -16.70
CA ARG A 141 12.14 -8.89 -15.27
C ARG A 141 10.75 -8.49 -14.80
N THR A 142 10.27 -7.32 -15.24
CA THR A 142 8.91 -6.87 -14.93
C THR A 142 7.86 -7.80 -15.55
N ARG A 143 8.05 -8.23 -16.82
CA ARG A 143 7.17 -9.24 -17.44
C ARG A 143 7.16 -10.56 -16.67
N ASP A 144 8.33 -11.09 -16.32
CA ASP A 144 8.46 -12.36 -15.60
C ASP A 144 7.73 -12.32 -14.24
N TYR A 145 7.75 -11.17 -13.57
CA TYR A 145 7.00 -10.99 -12.33
C TYR A 145 5.49 -11.09 -12.56
N TRP A 146 4.94 -10.31 -13.50
CA TRP A 146 3.49 -10.22 -13.75
C TRP A 146 2.91 -11.47 -14.43
N GLU A 147 3.68 -12.12 -15.29
CA GLU A 147 3.30 -13.37 -15.96
C GLU A 147 3.58 -14.60 -15.09
N GLY A 148 4.44 -14.47 -14.10
CA GLY A 148 4.66 -15.46 -13.07
C GLY A 148 3.42 -15.70 -12.21
N ARG A 149 3.46 -16.78 -11.44
CA ARG A 149 2.29 -17.24 -10.66
C ARG A 149 2.35 -16.81 -9.19
N ASP A 150 1.20 -16.49 -8.63
CA ASP A 150 1.00 -16.31 -7.19
C ASP A 150 0.96 -17.65 -6.45
N ALA A 151 0.79 -17.60 -5.12
CA ALA A 151 0.72 -18.79 -4.26
C ALA A 151 -0.43 -19.75 -4.63
N PHE A 152 -1.48 -19.25 -5.30
CA PHE A 152 -2.62 -20.03 -5.78
C PHE A 152 -2.46 -20.45 -7.25
N ARG A 153 -1.24 -20.40 -7.79
CA ARG A 153 -0.89 -20.72 -9.18
C ARG A 153 -1.58 -19.85 -10.22
N ARG A 154 -2.17 -18.70 -9.87
CA ARG A 154 -2.77 -17.75 -10.84
C ARG A 154 -1.70 -16.79 -11.34
N ARG A 155 -1.77 -16.33 -12.60
CA ARG A 155 -0.82 -15.31 -13.08
C ARG A 155 -1.02 -14.02 -12.29
N ARG A 156 0.06 -13.38 -11.83
CA ARG A 156 -0.04 -12.17 -10.99
C ARG A 156 -0.78 -11.03 -11.67
N ILE A 157 -0.70 -10.91 -13.00
CA ILE A 157 -1.44 -9.89 -13.75
C ILE A 157 -2.97 -9.97 -13.54
N THR A 158 -3.52 -11.15 -13.22
CA THR A 158 -4.94 -11.31 -12.87
C THR A 158 -5.34 -10.68 -11.55
N MET A 159 -4.41 -10.06 -10.81
CA MET A 159 -4.75 -9.25 -9.64
C MET A 159 -5.57 -8.02 -10.03
N PHE A 160 -5.29 -7.43 -11.20
CA PHE A 160 -6.00 -6.25 -11.73
C PHE A 160 -7.42 -6.55 -12.25
N SER A 161 -7.84 -7.82 -12.24
CA SER A 161 -9.21 -8.24 -12.53
C SER A 161 -9.91 -8.79 -11.28
N ARG A 162 -9.31 -8.63 -10.10
CA ARG A 162 -9.76 -9.21 -8.82
C ARG A 162 -9.53 -8.26 -7.65
N ASP A 163 -9.59 -6.96 -7.94
CA ASP A 163 -9.34 -5.87 -7.01
C ASP A 163 -7.92 -5.92 -6.43
N LEU A 164 -7.01 -5.17 -7.06
CA LEU A 164 -5.61 -5.03 -6.65
C LEU A 164 -5.48 -4.58 -5.18
N TYR A 165 -6.39 -3.73 -4.69
CA TYR A 165 -6.33 -3.14 -3.35
C TYR A 165 -6.70 -4.13 -2.24
N ARG A 166 -7.30 -5.25 -2.60
CA ARG A 166 -7.48 -6.41 -1.72
C ARG A 166 -6.27 -7.35 -1.70
N GLN A 167 -5.32 -7.15 -2.60
CA GLN A 167 -4.10 -7.94 -2.69
C GLN A 167 -2.97 -7.34 -1.85
N GLY A 168 -1.84 -8.04 -1.82
CA GLY A 168 -0.67 -7.66 -1.06
C GLY A 168 -0.84 -7.81 0.45
N LEU A 169 0.20 -7.42 1.20
CA LEU A 169 0.23 -7.58 2.65
C LEU A 169 -0.75 -6.61 3.33
N LEU A 170 -0.74 -5.34 2.92
CA LEU A 170 -1.61 -4.32 3.51
C LEU A 170 -3.09 -4.52 3.15
N GLY A 171 -3.40 -4.85 1.90
CA GLY A 171 -4.80 -5.08 1.47
C GLY A 171 -5.47 -6.24 2.21
N LYS A 172 -4.69 -7.28 2.55
CA LYS A 172 -5.12 -8.39 3.42
C LYS A 172 -5.27 -7.96 4.88
N PHE A 173 -4.35 -7.15 5.39
CA PHE A 173 -4.43 -6.61 6.74
C PHE A 173 -5.70 -5.77 6.94
N ILE A 174 -5.96 -4.79 6.06
CA ILE A 174 -7.19 -3.98 6.10
C ILE A 174 -8.43 -4.86 6.01
N GLY A 175 -8.42 -5.86 5.12
CA GLY A 175 -9.52 -6.83 5.00
C GLY A 175 -9.79 -7.63 6.27
N LEU A 176 -8.74 -8.04 6.98
CA LEU A 176 -8.85 -8.72 8.27
C LEU A 176 -9.39 -7.78 9.35
N SER A 177 -8.91 -6.53 9.41
CA SER A 177 -9.42 -5.52 10.33
C SER A 177 -10.92 -5.27 10.13
N HIS A 178 -11.37 -5.20 8.87
CA HIS A 178 -12.79 -5.09 8.53
C HIS A 178 -13.60 -6.30 8.98
N LEU A 179 -13.06 -7.52 8.83
CA LEU A 179 -13.72 -8.73 9.32
C LEU A 179 -13.87 -8.69 10.84
N VAL A 180 -12.81 -8.31 11.57
CA VAL A 180 -12.84 -8.19 13.03
C VAL A 180 -13.84 -7.13 13.49
N ALA A 181 -13.88 -5.97 12.84
CA ALA A 181 -14.88 -4.93 13.13
C ALA A 181 -16.31 -5.47 12.97
N ARG A 182 -16.58 -6.21 11.88
CA ARG A 182 -17.90 -6.81 11.64
C ARG A 182 -18.29 -7.88 12.65
N ILE A 183 -17.33 -8.64 13.19
CA ILE A 183 -17.58 -9.57 14.30
C ILE A 183 -18.09 -8.82 15.54
N TYR A 184 -17.63 -7.59 15.75
CA TYR A 184 -18.13 -6.69 16.80
C TYR A 184 -19.39 -5.91 16.41
N GLY A 185 -20.02 -6.21 15.27
CA GLY A 185 -21.24 -5.55 14.78
C GLY A 185 -21.01 -4.25 14.02
N ILE A 186 -19.75 -3.90 13.73
CA ILE A 186 -19.37 -2.61 13.16
C ILE A 186 -18.95 -2.79 11.71
N ASP A 187 -19.56 -2.03 10.80
CA ASP A 187 -19.17 -2.02 9.39
C ASP A 187 -18.36 -0.75 9.07
N PRO A 188 -17.01 -0.83 8.95
CA PRO A 188 -16.17 0.34 8.71
C PRO A 188 -16.51 1.11 7.43
N ARG A 189 -17.17 0.47 6.47
CA ARG A 189 -17.61 1.12 5.22
C ARG A 189 -18.61 2.25 5.48
N ARG A 190 -19.34 2.20 6.59
CA ARG A 190 -20.27 3.29 6.99
C ARG A 190 -19.56 4.61 7.24
N MET A 191 -18.25 4.60 7.51
CA MET A 191 -17.46 5.82 7.55
C MET A 191 -17.60 6.63 6.24
N MET A 192 -17.74 5.96 5.09
CA MET A 192 -17.87 6.63 3.79
C MET A 192 -19.19 7.39 3.61
N LEU A 193 -20.18 7.14 4.48
CA LEU A 193 -21.45 7.84 4.50
C LEU A 193 -21.48 8.99 5.51
N ALA A 194 -20.48 9.08 6.39
CA ALA A 194 -20.41 10.09 7.42
C ALA A 194 -19.88 11.40 6.82
N THR A 195 -20.77 12.29 6.40
CA THR A 195 -20.43 13.59 5.83
C THR A 195 -21.46 14.59 6.31
N PRO A 196 -21.07 15.65 7.05
CA PRO A 196 -19.75 16.31 7.12
C PRO A 196 -18.79 15.78 8.22
N LEU A 197 -17.64 16.43 8.42
CA LEU A 197 -16.60 16.07 9.42
C LEU A 197 -17.15 15.83 10.84
N ALA A 198 -18.21 16.55 11.24
CA ALA A 198 -18.87 16.33 12.53
C ALA A 198 -19.47 14.92 12.64
N GLU A 199 -20.11 14.42 11.58
CA GLU A 199 -20.59 13.03 11.53
C GLU A 199 -19.44 12.02 11.52
N GLN A 200 -18.33 12.31 10.81
CA GLN A 200 -17.15 11.44 10.82
C GLN A 200 -16.61 11.25 12.23
N ARG A 201 -16.50 12.36 12.98
CA ARG A 201 -16.07 12.33 14.38
C ARG A 201 -17.07 11.57 15.24
N SER A 202 -18.36 11.85 15.10
CA SER A 202 -19.40 11.13 15.85
C SER A 202 -19.34 9.62 15.61
N TYR A 203 -19.26 9.20 14.34
CA TYR A 203 -19.18 7.78 13.97
C TYR A 203 -17.86 7.15 14.46
N PHE A 204 -16.73 7.87 14.35
CA PHE A 204 -15.46 7.37 14.87
C PHE A 204 -15.53 7.14 16.38
N GLU A 205 -16.03 8.10 17.14
CA GLU A 205 -16.11 8.02 18.61
C GLU A 205 -17.11 6.96 19.09
N SER A 206 -18.24 6.80 18.41
CA SER A 206 -19.28 5.84 18.82
C SER A 206 -19.00 4.40 18.36
N GLU A 207 -18.40 4.21 17.18
CA GLU A 207 -18.24 2.89 16.56
C GLU A 207 -16.77 2.43 16.53
N LEU A 208 -15.87 3.21 15.94
CA LEU A 208 -14.50 2.74 15.68
C LEU A 208 -13.60 2.80 16.91
N ALA A 209 -13.66 3.88 17.69
CA ALA A 209 -12.84 4.08 18.87
C ALA A 209 -13.04 2.98 19.93
N PRO A 210 -14.27 2.51 20.23
CA PRO A 210 -14.49 1.43 21.19
C PRO A 210 -13.90 0.07 20.77
N LEU A 211 -13.61 -0.15 19.48
CA LEU A 211 -12.94 -1.38 19.03
C LEU A 211 -11.56 -1.52 19.67
N PHE A 212 -10.84 -0.42 19.87
CA PHE A 212 -9.52 -0.41 20.48
C PHE A 212 -9.53 -0.78 21.97
N GLU A 213 -10.69 -0.79 22.63
CA GLU A 213 -10.84 -1.26 24.00
C GLU A 213 -11.16 -2.76 24.10
N LYS A 214 -11.50 -3.41 22.98
CA LYS A 214 -11.84 -4.84 22.97
C LYS A 214 -10.59 -5.69 23.18
N ARG A 215 -10.69 -6.73 24.01
CA ARG A 215 -9.58 -7.61 24.41
C ARG A 215 -8.81 -8.19 23.21
N ILE A 216 -9.53 -8.65 22.18
CA ILE A 216 -8.91 -9.24 20.98
C ILE A 216 -8.12 -8.19 20.21
N VAL A 217 -8.65 -6.97 20.05
CA VAL A 217 -7.98 -5.87 19.34
C VAL A 217 -6.75 -5.40 20.11
N ARG A 218 -6.87 -5.22 21.43
CA ARG A 218 -5.73 -4.87 22.30
C ARG A 218 -4.63 -5.92 22.26
N TRP A 219 -5.00 -7.19 22.29
CA TRP A 219 -4.05 -8.29 22.16
C TRP A 219 -3.40 -8.33 20.77
N ALA A 220 -4.17 -8.20 19.69
CA ALA A 220 -3.62 -8.24 18.33
C ALA A 220 -2.66 -7.06 18.07
N THR A 221 -3.00 -5.85 18.54
CA THR A 221 -2.18 -4.64 18.37
C THR A 221 -0.95 -4.61 19.27
N SER A 222 -0.93 -5.39 20.36
CA SER A 222 0.28 -5.55 21.20
C SER A 222 1.29 -6.53 20.59
N LEU A 223 0.90 -7.39 19.65
CA LEU A 223 1.82 -8.28 18.95
C LEU A 223 2.66 -7.50 17.92
N LYS A 224 4.00 -7.52 18.06
CA LYS A 224 4.94 -6.88 17.10
C LYS A 224 4.71 -7.33 15.65
N VAL A 225 4.22 -8.57 15.44
CA VAL A 225 4.00 -9.19 14.11
C VAL A 225 2.78 -8.62 13.39
N SER A 226 1.76 -8.16 14.10
CA SER A 226 0.53 -7.67 13.45
C SER A 226 0.79 -6.41 12.62
N LEU A 227 1.81 -5.64 12.99
CA LEU A 227 2.22 -4.41 12.31
C LEU A 227 3.11 -4.65 11.08
N PHE A 228 3.58 -5.88 10.86
CA PHE A 228 4.20 -6.23 9.58
C PHE A 228 3.17 -6.10 8.45
N GLY A 229 1.88 -6.29 8.76
CA GLY A 229 0.76 -5.99 7.86
C GLY A 229 0.75 -4.55 7.34
N LEU A 230 1.20 -3.62 8.18
CA LEU A 230 1.39 -2.20 7.86
C LEU A 230 2.76 -1.90 7.27
N GLY A 231 3.58 -2.94 7.11
CA GLY A 231 4.98 -2.92 6.68
C GLY A 231 5.93 -2.11 7.56
N ILE A 232 5.60 -2.00 8.85
CA ILE A 232 6.46 -1.41 9.87
C ILE A 232 7.52 -2.46 10.28
N PRO A 233 8.82 -2.20 10.09
CA PRO A 233 9.88 -3.09 10.56
C PRO A 233 9.86 -3.25 12.09
N PRO A 234 10.25 -4.41 12.64
CA PRO A 234 10.28 -4.64 14.09
C PRO A 234 11.11 -3.60 14.85
N SER A 235 12.18 -3.10 14.24
CA SER A 235 13.06 -2.08 14.82
C SER A 235 12.40 -0.72 15.02
N GLN A 236 11.34 -0.42 14.26
CA GLN A 236 10.57 0.82 14.40
C GLN A 236 9.42 0.68 15.41
N TYR A 237 9.11 -0.53 15.87
CA TYR A 237 8.02 -0.78 16.80
C TYR A 237 8.16 0.04 18.08
N GLU A 238 9.33 0.00 18.70
CA GLU A 238 9.56 0.62 20.01
C GLU A 238 9.56 2.15 19.90
N ALA A 239 10.13 2.68 18.82
CA ALA A 239 10.08 4.11 18.51
C ALA A 239 8.65 4.60 18.23
N LEU A 240 7.79 3.76 17.65
CA LEU A 240 6.39 4.10 17.43
C LEU A 240 5.58 3.96 18.73
N ALA A 241 5.77 2.87 19.48
CA ALA A 241 5.05 2.64 20.72
C ALA A 241 5.35 3.73 21.78
N SER A 242 6.57 4.26 21.82
CA SER A 242 6.94 5.35 22.73
C SER A 242 6.13 6.62 22.49
N THR A 243 5.74 6.92 21.25
CA THR A 243 4.86 8.07 20.94
C THR A 243 3.45 7.95 21.54
N GLY A 244 3.00 6.73 21.84
CA GLY A 244 1.71 6.46 22.50
C GLY A 244 1.85 6.04 23.96
N GLY A 245 2.91 6.46 24.65
CA GLY A 245 3.13 6.11 26.06
C GLY A 245 3.38 4.62 26.29
N GLY A 246 3.93 3.92 25.28
CA GLY A 246 4.21 2.48 25.32
C GLY A 246 3.06 1.59 24.84
N ASN A 247 1.91 2.16 24.45
CA ASN A 247 0.76 1.39 23.97
C ASN A 247 0.49 1.62 22.47
N MET A 248 0.78 0.61 21.67
CA MET A 248 0.55 0.63 20.23
C MET A 248 -0.94 0.78 19.85
N ALA A 249 -1.87 0.24 20.65
CA ALA A 249 -3.30 0.41 20.39
C ALA A 249 -3.70 1.89 20.40
N THR A 250 -3.11 2.67 21.31
CA THR A 250 -3.31 4.12 21.40
C THR A 250 -2.77 4.84 20.17
N VAL A 251 -1.56 4.49 19.72
CA VAL A 251 -0.96 5.07 18.50
C VAL A 251 -1.82 4.78 17.28
N LEU A 252 -2.25 3.53 17.11
CA LEU A 252 -3.09 3.13 15.98
C LEU A 252 -4.46 3.80 16.02
N LYS A 253 -5.07 3.93 17.21
CA LYS A 253 -6.32 4.68 17.39
C LYS A 253 -6.17 6.14 16.96
N GLN A 254 -5.13 6.83 17.44
CA GLN A 254 -4.87 8.23 17.08
C GLN A 254 -4.61 8.42 15.58
N ARG A 255 -3.87 7.51 14.95
CA ARG A 255 -3.62 7.54 13.50
C ARG A 255 -4.90 7.29 12.71
N LEU A 256 -5.72 6.33 13.14
CA LEU A 256 -7.01 6.06 12.51
C LEU A 256 -7.97 7.25 12.69
N GLU A 257 -7.97 7.89 13.87
CA GLU A 257 -8.75 9.12 14.13
C GLU A 257 -8.34 10.24 13.17
N ARG A 258 -7.03 10.49 13.03
CA ARG A 258 -6.53 11.50 12.10
C ARG A 258 -6.92 11.19 10.65
N LEU A 259 -6.85 9.92 10.24
CA LEU A 259 -7.26 9.50 8.91
C LEU A 259 -8.78 9.67 8.69
N ALA A 260 -9.58 9.32 9.69
CA ALA A 260 -11.04 9.32 9.65
C ALA A 260 -11.66 10.72 9.77
N CYS A 261 -11.09 11.57 10.63
CA CYS A 261 -11.72 12.81 11.09
C CYS A 261 -10.84 14.04 10.90
N GLY A 262 -9.61 13.87 10.40
CA GLY A 262 -8.68 14.97 10.20
C GLY A 262 -8.84 15.73 8.89
N PHE A 263 -9.52 15.12 7.91
CA PHE A 263 -9.68 15.62 6.54
C PHE A 263 -11.02 15.17 5.98
N SER A 264 -11.61 15.96 5.07
CA SER A 264 -12.82 15.59 4.36
C SER A 264 -12.61 14.32 3.52
N LEU A 265 -13.63 13.46 3.47
CA LEU A 265 -13.62 12.27 2.60
C LEU A 265 -13.64 12.61 1.12
N ALA A 266 -14.07 13.83 0.76
CA ALA A 266 -14.02 14.33 -0.61
C ALA A 266 -12.58 14.58 -1.10
N ASP A 267 -11.63 14.76 -0.18
CA ASP A 267 -10.24 15.13 -0.49
C ASP A 267 -9.23 14.04 -0.06
N ASN A 268 -9.69 12.94 0.54
CA ASN A 268 -8.82 11.97 1.22
C ASN A 268 -8.93 10.56 0.63
N TYR A 269 -8.22 10.32 -0.47
CA TYR A 269 -8.21 9.00 -1.12
C TYR A 269 -7.56 7.90 -0.26
N PHE A 270 -6.78 8.24 0.77
CA PHE A 270 -6.26 7.27 1.74
C PHE A 270 -7.39 6.71 2.63
N ALA A 271 -8.33 7.56 3.05
CA ALA A 271 -9.50 7.12 3.80
C ALA A 271 -10.38 6.17 2.97
N TRP A 272 -10.53 6.44 1.67
CA TRP A 272 -11.21 5.52 0.75
C TRP A 272 -10.56 4.13 0.74
N GLN A 273 -9.24 4.02 0.67
CA GLN A 273 -8.57 2.72 0.79
C GLN A 273 -8.75 2.07 2.17
N ALA A 274 -8.69 2.84 3.25
CA ALA A 274 -8.87 2.29 4.60
C ALA A 274 -10.28 1.74 4.83
N PHE A 275 -11.31 2.44 4.35
CA PHE A 275 -12.70 2.18 4.72
C PHE A 275 -13.56 1.58 3.59
N ALA A 276 -13.31 1.92 2.33
CA ALA A 276 -13.96 1.30 1.16
C ALA A 276 -13.12 0.17 0.54
N ARG A 277 -11.79 0.16 0.77
CA ARG A 277 -10.83 -0.76 0.14
C ARG A 277 -10.81 -0.66 -1.38
N ALA A 278 -11.10 0.54 -1.88
CA ALA A 278 -11.14 0.89 -3.29
C ALA A 278 -11.02 2.42 -3.41
N TYR A 279 -10.69 2.91 -4.60
CA TYR A 279 -10.90 4.31 -4.94
C TYR A 279 -12.38 4.59 -5.24
N PRO A 280 -12.78 5.88 -5.25
CA PRO A 280 -14.11 6.28 -5.70
C PRO A 280 -14.43 5.76 -7.10
N CYS A 281 -15.65 5.26 -7.30
CA CYS A 281 -16.10 4.81 -8.62
C CYS A 281 -16.16 5.98 -9.62
N GLU A 282 -15.97 5.67 -10.91
CA GLU A 282 -16.19 6.60 -12.02
C GLU A 282 -15.43 7.94 -11.92
N MET A 283 -14.28 7.95 -11.24
CA MET A 283 -13.46 9.17 -11.04
C MET A 283 -14.21 10.29 -10.30
N SER A 284 -15.25 9.95 -9.52
CA SER A 284 -16.16 10.92 -8.88
C SER A 284 -15.67 11.48 -7.53
N GLY A 285 -14.47 11.10 -7.08
CA GLY A 285 -13.95 11.48 -5.78
C GLY A 285 -12.43 11.64 -5.78
N PRO A 286 -11.80 11.70 -4.59
CA PRO A 286 -10.38 11.98 -4.49
C PRO A 286 -9.57 10.85 -5.10
N LEU A 287 -8.57 11.22 -5.90
CA LEU A 287 -7.58 10.34 -6.52
C LEU A 287 -6.18 10.90 -6.23
N PRO A 288 -5.14 10.07 -6.30
CA PRO A 288 -3.77 10.57 -6.32
C PRO A 288 -3.57 11.55 -7.50
N PRO A 289 -2.54 12.42 -7.46
CA PRO A 289 -2.31 13.44 -8.50
C PRO A 289 -2.12 12.94 -9.94
N TYR A 290 -1.96 11.63 -10.16
CA TYR A 290 -1.56 11.02 -11.44
C TYR A 290 -2.64 10.15 -12.10
#